data_AF-A0A9C7QDQ7-F1
#
_entry.id   AF-A0A9C7QDQ7-F1
#
_cell.length_a   1.000
_cell.length_b   1.000
_cell.length_c   1.000
_cell.angle_alpha   90.00
_cell.angle_beta   90.00
_cell.angle_gamma   90.00
#
_symmetry.space_group_name_H-M   'P 1'
#
loop_
_entity.id
_entity.type
_entity.pdbx_description
1 polymer ?
#
loop_
_entity_poly.entity_id
_entity_poly.type
_entity_poly.pdbx_seq_one_letter_code
_entity_poly.pdbx_strand_id
1 'polypeptide(L)'
;MICEKVQKLIDYALANSLITRDDEYVVRNQLMEALKLTDWQECTGNYSGESIDDILAPLISYAVENGMIADTANSRDLFDTKLMGILTPMPREIIAEFRRLYAESPKKATDWYFGISQKLNYVRAGRIAKDMKWRYDCEYGTLDITINCSKPEKDPRDIAAARNQKASAYPKCQLCPENAGFPGHATHPARQNLRPVPLTVNGEGWQIQYSPYGYYNEHCIVFNEKHIPMKIDRSVFDKLFDIIDYLPHYMVGSNADLPIVGGSILSHEHFQGGGYTFAMAKAPVETPFSIPAYPNVEAGILKWPMSVIRVSSTDRHQLAECCNDILVKWRAYSDESAFIFAETDGVPHNTITPIARRNGDKYECDLVLRNNITTEDRPLGVFHPKPSLHHIKKENIGLIEVMGLAVLPSRLSKEMVMLEKAMLGGEDLRGIPELTCHAEWAADVLARHPEFSEGTARGILEQEIGRVFLEVLEDAGVYKRTPEGQAAFMRFVDSVR
;
A
#
# COMPACT_ATOMS: atom_id res chain seq x y z
N MET A 1 38.12 10.53 2.42
CA MET A 1 37.94 11.71 1.52
C MET A 1 36.61 11.62 0.79
N ILE A 2 36.06 12.73 0.28
CA ILE A 2 34.78 12.69 -0.46
C ILE A 2 34.88 11.87 -1.76
N CYS A 3 36.00 11.96 -2.49
CA CYS A 3 36.23 11.18 -3.72
C CYS A 3 36.12 9.67 -3.47
N GLU A 4 36.63 9.15 -2.36
CA GLU A 4 36.49 7.72 -1.98
C GLU A 4 35.03 7.31 -1.78
N LYS A 5 34.20 8.21 -1.23
CA LYS A 5 32.76 7.94 -1.03
C LYS A 5 32.02 7.94 -2.36
N VAL A 6 32.38 8.85 -3.27
CA VAL A 6 31.86 8.87 -4.64
C VAL A 6 32.27 7.62 -5.40
N GLN A 7 33.55 7.24 -5.35
CA GLN A 7 34.04 6.03 -6.00
C GLN A 7 33.37 4.77 -5.43
N LYS A 8 33.14 4.70 -4.12
CA LYS A 8 32.39 3.60 -3.51
C LYS A 8 30.96 3.47 -4.05
N LEU A 9 30.26 4.59 -4.29
CA LEU A 9 28.93 4.56 -4.89
C LEU A 9 28.96 4.08 -6.36
N ILE A 10 29.99 4.45 -7.11
CA ILE A 10 30.23 3.94 -8.48
C ILE A 10 30.49 2.43 -8.45
N ASP A 11 31.34 1.96 -7.52
CA ASP A 11 31.67 0.54 -7.40
C ASP A 11 30.45 -0.29 -6.96
N TYR A 12 29.58 0.26 -6.10
CA TYR A 12 28.27 -0.30 -5.81
C TYR A 12 27.41 -0.45 -7.08
N ALA A 13 27.34 0.60 -7.91
CA ALA A 13 26.53 0.60 -9.12
C ALA A 13 27.03 -0.45 -10.13
N LEU A 14 28.35 -0.58 -10.30
CA LEU A 14 28.97 -1.61 -11.13
C LEU A 14 28.72 -3.02 -10.60
N ALA A 15 28.92 -3.25 -9.30
CA ALA A 15 28.71 -4.54 -8.67
C ALA A 15 27.25 -5.02 -8.74
N ASN A 16 26.30 -4.08 -8.81
CA ASN A 16 24.88 -4.36 -8.90
C ASN A 16 24.31 -4.35 -10.32
N SER A 17 25.16 -4.15 -11.34
CA SER A 17 24.78 -4.00 -12.76
C SER A 17 23.80 -2.86 -13.02
N LEU A 18 23.90 -1.76 -12.27
CA LEU A 18 23.13 -0.54 -12.51
C LEU A 18 23.74 0.32 -13.63
N ILE A 19 25.07 0.23 -13.76
CA ILE A 19 25.86 0.87 -14.82
C ILE A 19 26.92 -0.12 -15.31
N THR A 20 27.55 0.18 -16.44
CA THR A 20 28.68 -0.56 -16.99
C THR A 20 29.99 0.19 -16.77
N ARG A 21 31.14 -0.46 -17.03
CA ARG A 21 32.45 0.19 -16.94
C ARG A 21 32.61 1.36 -17.93
N ASP A 22 31.92 1.30 -19.06
CA ASP A 22 31.94 2.37 -20.06
C ASP A 22 31.27 3.66 -19.54
N ASP A 23 30.37 3.55 -18.56
CA ASP A 23 29.65 4.68 -17.96
C ASP A 23 30.46 5.39 -16.86
N GLU A 24 31.55 4.80 -16.39
CA GLU A 24 32.23 5.19 -15.15
C GLU A 24 32.62 6.69 -15.12
N TYR A 25 33.25 7.19 -16.21
CA TYR A 25 33.64 8.60 -16.27
C TYR A 25 32.45 9.55 -16.36
N VAL A 26 31.39 9.17 -17.07
CA VAL A 26 30.19 10.01 -17.21
C VAL A 26 29.47 10.10 -15.86
N VAL A 27 29.28 8.96 -15.20
CA VAL A 27 28.67 8.88 -13.86
C VAL A 27 29.50 9.64 -12.84
N ARG A 28 30.83 9.48 -12.85
CA ARG A 28 31.75 10.24 -11.98
C ARG A 28 31.55 11.73 -12.15
N ASN A 29 31.56 12.24 -13.39
CA ASN A 29 31.41 13.66 -13.68
C ASN A 29 30.04 14.20 -13.22
N GLN A 30 28.96 13.43 -13.41
CA GLN A 30 27.62 13.82 -12.94
C GLN A 30 27.51 13.81 -11.41
N LEU A 31 28.13 12.84 -10.73
CA LEU A 31 28.19 12.81 -9.27
C LEU A 31 29.03 13.97 -8.72
N MET A 32 30.16 14.28 -9.36
CA MET A 32 30.98 15.46 -9.03
C MET A 32 30.18 16.75 -9.18
N GLU A 33 29.45 16.92 -10.28
CA GLU A 33 28.55 18.06 -10.48
C GLU A 33 27.48 18.13 -9.38
N ALA A 34 26.82 17.01 -9.08
CA ALA A 34 25.80 16.93 -8.04
C ALA A 34 26.35 17.29 -6.65
N LEU A 35 27.61 16.96 -6.37
CA LEU A 35 28.35 17.23 -5.13
C LEU A 35 29.19 18.53 -5.19
N LYS A 36 29.09 19.31 -6.27
CA LYS A 36 29.86 20.55 -6.51
C LYS A 36 31.38 20.37 -6.36
N LEU A 37 31.90 19.21 -6.74
CA LEU A 37 33.33 18.92 -6.76
C LEU A 37 33.96 19.44 -8.05
N THR A 38 35.07 20.17 -7.94
CA THR A 38 35.80 20.74 -9.08
C THR A 38 37.09 20.00 -9.41
N ASP A 39 37.52 19.08 -8.54
CA ASP A 39 38.76 18.33 -8.66
C ASP A 39 38.54 16.87 -8.23
N TRP A 40 39.37 15.97 -8.76
CA TRP A 40 39.29 14.53 -8.49
C TRP A 40 40.67 13.99 -8.09
N GLN A 41 40.72 13.35 -6.92
CA GLN A 41 41.90 12.64 -6.47
C GLN A 41 41.70 11.15 -6.68
N GLU A 42 42.67 10.49 -7.32
CA GLU A 42 42.64 9.05 -7.51
C GLU A 42 42.48 8.33 -6.17
N CYS A 43 41.50 7.45 -6.11
CA CYS A 43 41.11 6.74 -4.91
C CYS A 43 40.44 5.42 -5.29
N THR A 44 40.44 4.48 -4.35
CA THR A 44 39.77 3.18 -4.52
C THR A 44 38.47 3.16 -3.71
N GLY A 45 37.35 2.85 -4.36
CA GLY A 45 36.10 2.59 -3.65
C GLY A 45 36.11 1.16 -3.14
N ASN A 46 36.24 1.00 -1.82
CA ASN A 46 36.19 -0.33 -1.21
C ASN A 46 34.72 -0.68 -0.93
N TYR A 47 33.93 -0.95 -1.97
CA TYR A 47 32.59 -1.54 -1.79
C TYR A 47 32.74 -3.02 -1.41
N SER A 48 32.18 -3.38 -0.26
CA SER A 48 32.30 -4.69 0.39
C SER A 48 30.95 -5.27 0.83
N GLY A 49 29.86 -4.81 0.21
CA GLY A 49 28.51 -5.30 0.50
C GLY A 49 27.73 -4.45 1.51
N GLU A 50 28.17 -3.23 1.80
CA GLU A 50 27.41 -2.29 2.63
C GLU A 50 26.03 -1.96 2.02
N SER A 51 25.07 -1.57 2.86
CA SER A 51 23.76 -1.15 2.36
C SER A 51 23.88 0.15 1.55
N ILE A 52 22.98 0.34 0.57
CA ILE A 52 22.95 1.59 -0.20
C ILE A 52 22.71 2.82 0.69
N ASP A 53 21.95 2.67 1.77
CA ASP A 53 21.71 3.74 2.74
C ASP A 53 23.02 4.13 3.47
N ASP A 54 23.87 3.16 3.83
CA ASP A 54 25.18 3.42 4.46
C ASP A 54 26.17 4.08 3.49
N ILE A 55 26.09 3.76 2.19
CA ILE A 55 26.92 4.37 1.15
C ILE A 55 26.50 5.81 0.88
N LEU A 56 25.18 6.09 0.86
CA LEU A 56 24.63 7.42 0.60
C LEU A 56 24.79 8.35 1.82
N ALA A 57 24.68 7.84 3.05
CA ALA A 57 24.76 8.63 4.27
C ALA A 57 25.94 9.64 4.31
N PRO A 58 27.21 9.25 4.09
CA PRO A 58 28.33 10.20 4.10
C PRO A 58 28.29 11.22 2.95
N LEU A 59 27.72 10.88 1.78
CA LEU A 59 27.56 11.81 0.66
C LEU A 59 26.51 12.88 0.97
N ILE A 60 25.41 12.48 1.62
CA ILE A 60 24.35 13.39 2.07
C ILE A 60 24.86 14.30 3.19
N SER A 61 25.58 13.75 4.17
CA SER A 61 26.20 14.55 5.24
C SER A 61 27.17 15.60 4.69
N TYR A 62 28.00 15.22 3.72
CA TYR A 62 28.85 16.18 3.02
C TYR A 62 28.04 17.32 2.37
N ALA A 63 26.94 17.00 1.69
CA ALA A 63 26.09 18.01 1.07
C ALA A 63 25.45 18.97 2.09
N VAL A 64 25.07 18.47 3.28
CA VAL A 64 24.58 19.31 4.38
C VAL A 64 25.68 20.20 4.94
N GLU A 65 26.83 19.61 5.27
CA GLU A 65 27.98 20.31 5.87
C GLU A 65 28.52 21.43 4.98
N ASN A 66 28.44 21.26 3.65
CA ASN A 66 28.88 22.26 2.67
C ASN A 66 27.75 23.20 2.22
N GLY A 67 26.60 23.20 2.92
CA GLY A 67 25.49 24.12 2.66
C GLY A 67 24.83 23.93 1.28
N MET A 68 24.94 22.74 0.69
CA MET A 68 24.35 22.43 -0.61
C MET A 68 22.85 22.16 -0.50
N ILE A 69 22.45 21.55 0.61
CA ILE A 69 21.06 21.21 0.95
C ILE A 69 20.79 21.58 2.40
N ALA A 70 19.52 21.80 2.75
CA ALA A 70 19.13 21.99 4.14
C ALA A 70 19.21 20.67 4.93
N ASP A 71 19.53 20.74 6.21
CA ASP A 71 19.47 19.58 7.11
C ASP A 71 18.03 19.27 7.54
N THR A 72 17.24 18.76 6.59
CA THR A 72 15.83 18.37 6.75
C THR A 72 15.63 16.99 6.14
N ALA A 73 14.66 16.23 6.66
CA ALA A 73 14.36 14.91 6.13
C ALA A 73 14.01 14.97 4.64
N ASN A 74 13.17 15.92 4.22
CA ASN A 74 12.81 16.07 2.81
C ASN A 74 14.02 16.43 1.92
N SER A 75 14.87 17.38 2.32
CA SER A 75 16.02 17.77 1.49
C SER A 75 17.06 16.65 1.34
N ARG A 76 17.27 15.87 2.42
CA ARG A 76 18.12 14.67 2.38
C ARG A 76 17.54 13.62 1.42
N ASP A 77 16.23 13.39 1.47
CA ASP A 77 15.52 12.47 0.55
C ASP A 77 15.58 12.93 -0.92
N LEU A 78 15.41 14.23 -1.20
CA LEU A 78 15.54 14.74 -2.56
C LEU A 78 16.96 14.53 -3.10
N PHE A 79 17.98 14.79 -2.27
CA PHE A 79 19.37 14.66 -2.68
C PHE A 79 19.80 13.20 -2.85
N ASP A 80 19.38 12.30 -1.95
CA ASP A 80 19.66 10.87 -2.09
C ASP A 80 19.11 10.31 -3.41
N THR A 81 17.93 10.79 -3.82
CA THR A 81 17.22 10.31 -5.00
C THR A 81 17.87 10.92 -6.25
N LYS A 82 18.42 12.12 -6.15
CA LYS A 82 19.24 12.72 -7.21
C LYS A 82 20.49 11.89 -7.48
N LEU A 83 21.22 11.47 -6.45
CA LEU A 83 22.41 10.64 -6.60
C LEU A 83 22.06 9.28 -7.23
N MET A 84 20.98 8.64 -6.75
CA MET A 84 20.53 7.37 -7.34
C MET A 84 19.99 7.53 -8.76
N GLY A 85 19.39 8.67 -9.07
CA GLY A 85 18.91 9.00 -10.41
C GLY A 85 20.01 9.01 -11.48
N ILE A 86 21.23 9.42 -11.10
CA ILE A 86 22.42 9.37 -11.97
C ILE A 86 22.80 7.92 -12.31
N LEU A 87 22.61 7.00 -11.36
CA LEU A 87 22.92 5.58 -11.52
C LEU A 87 21.77 4.77 -12.17
N THR A 88 20.68 5.43 -12.53
CA THR A 88 19.48 4.76 -13.00
C THR A 88 19.48 4.64 -14.53
N PRO A 89 19.43 3.40 -15.09
CA PRO A 89 19.35 3.19 -16.53
C PRO A 89 18.21 3.97 -17.20
N MET A 90 18.32 4.22 -18.51
CA MET A 90 17.24 4.87 -19.24
C MET A 90 16.01 3.96 -19.32
N PRO A 91 14.79 4.52 -19.44
CA PRO A 91 13.57 3.71 -19.55
C PRO A 91 13.64 2.62 -20.62
N ARG A 92 14.27 2.92 -21.78
CA ARG A 92 14.44 1.95 -22.88
C ARG A 92 15.20 0.68 -22.46
N GLU A 93 16.17 0.79 -21.55
CA GLU A 93 16.99 -0.32 -21.09
C GLU A 93 16.20 -1.18 -20.10
N ILE A 94 15.53 -0.53 -19.14
CA ILE A 94 14.66 -1.22 -18.18
C ILE A 94 13.54 -1.99 -18.90
N ILE A 95 12.90 -1.35 -19.88
CA ILE A 95 11.81 -1.95 -20.64
C ILE A 95 12.32 -3.10 -21.52
N ALA A 96 13.48 -2.95 -22.16
CA ALA A 96 14.07 -4.00 -22.99
C ALA A 96 14.38 -5.26 -22.16
N GLU A 97 15.01 -5.08 -20.99
CA GLU A 97 15.36 -6.22 -20.12
C GLU A 97 14.12 -6.85 -19.49
N PHE A 98 13.13 -6.04 -19.05
CA PHE A 98 11.85 -6.56 -18.58
C PHE A 98 11.19 -7.44 -19.63
N ARG A 99 11.09 -6.96 -20.88
CA ARG A 99 10.48 -7.72 -22.00
C ARG A 99 11.25 -9.00 -22.31
N ARG A 100 12.58 -8.94 -22.27
CA ARG A 100 13.45 -10.11 -22.49
C ARG A 100 13.17 -11.20 -21.46
N LEU A 101 13.13 -10.83 -20.18
CA LEU A 101 12.85 -11.75 -19.08
C LEU A 101 11.38 -12.23 -19.08
N TYR A 102 10.45 -11.36 -19.47
CA TYR A 102 9.03 -11.68 -19.54
C TYR A 102 8.76 -12.77 -20.58
N ALA A 103 9.48 -12.75 -21.71
CA ALA A 103 9.42 -13.80 -22.72
C ALA A 103 9.89 -15.17 -22.20
N GLU A 104 10.71 -15.21 -21.14
CA GLU A 104 11.06 -16.44 -20.44
C GLU A 104 9.99 -16.84 -19.41
N SER A 105 9.60 -15.91 -18.53
CA SER A 105 8.40 -16.04 -17.70
C SER A 105 8.01 -14.68 -17.08
N PRO A 106 6.71 -14.42 -16.84
CA PRO A 106 6.26 -13.21 -16.14
C PRO A 106 6.92 -13.03 -14.77
N LYS A 107 7.11 -14.13 -14.03
CA LYS A 107 7.75 -14.11 -12.70
C LYS A 107 9.22 -13.68 -12.76
N LYS A 108 9.99 -14.16 -13.75
CA LYS A 108 11.39 -13.73 -13.91
C LYS A 108 11.50 -12.23 -14.15
N ALA A 109 10.59 -11.66 -14.94
CA ALA A 109 10.56 -10.23 -15.20
C ALA A 109 10.26 -9.43 -13.94
N THR A 110 9.26 -9.84 -13.15
CA THR A 110 8.91 -9.15 -11.90
C THR A 110 9.98 -9.30 -10.83
N ASP A 111 10.54 -10.51 -10.64
CA ASP A 111 11.61 -10.74 -9.66
C ASP A 111 12.83 -9.84 -9.94
N TRP A 112 13.22 -9.74 -11.22
CA TRP A 112 14.30 -8.84 -11.64
C TRP A 112 13.93 -7.37 -11.45
N TYR A 113 12.73 -6.96 -11.88
CA TYR A 113 12.30 -5.57 -11.79
C TYR A 113 12.18 -5.10 -10.33
N PHE A 114 11.74 -5.97 -9.44
CA PHE A 114 11.69 -5.70 -8.01
C PHE A 114 13.11 -5.57 -7.44
N GLY A 115 13.99 -6.51 -7.78
CA GLY A 115 15.40 -6.49 -7.36
C GLY A 115 16.14 -5.23 -7.82
N ILE A 116 16.01 -4.83 -9.09
CA ILE A 116 16.63 -3.58 -9.57
C ILE A 116 16.01 -2.34 -8.92
N SER A 117 14.70 -2.33 -8.67
CA SER A 117 14.02 -1.23 -7.96
C SER A 117 14.53 -1.07 -6.52
N GLN A 118 14.89 -2.17 -5.84
CA GLN A 118 15.54 -2.13 -4.52
C GLN A 118 16.99 -1.60 -4.62
N LYS A 119 17.77 -2.08 -5.60
CA LYS A 119 19.16 -1.62 -5.82
C LYS A 119 19.25 -0.14 -6.21
N LEU A 120 18.27 0.36 -6.94
CA LEU A 120 18.14 1.79 -7.28
C LEU A 120 17.68 2.65 -6.10
N ASN A 121 17.44 2.04 -4.92
CA ASN A 121 16.85 2.67 -3.74
C ASN A 121 15.51 3.37 -4.05
N TYR A 122 14.77 2.88 -5.04
CA TYR A 122 13.41 3.34 -5.32
C TYR A 122 12.42 2.64 -4.38
N VAL A 123 12.51 1.30 -4.31
CA VAL A 123 11.93 0.52 -3.21
C VAL A 123 12.88 0.62 -2.02
N ARG A 124 12.47 1.36 -0.98
CA ARG A 124 13.32 1.75 0.16
C ARG A 124 13.49 0.60 1.14
N ALA A 125 14.17 -0.47 0.73
CA ALA A 125 14.32 -1.71 1.52
C ALA A 125 14.87 -1.45 2.94
N GLY A 126 15.86 -0.56 3.10
CA GLY A 126 16.40 -0.21 4.41
C GLY A 126 15.42 0.55 5.32
N ARG A 127 14.45 1.28 4.75
CA ARG A 127 13.36 1.91 5.52
C ARG A 127 12.27 0.89 5.87
N ILE A 128 11.91 0.01 4.93
CA ILE A 128 10.94 -1.07 5.14
C ILE A 128 11.40 -2.05 6.22
N ALA A 129 12.71 -2.30 6.32
CA ALA A 129 13.30 -3.14 7.36
C ALA A 129 13.10 -2.60 8.79
N LYS A 130 12.70 -1.33 8.96
CA LYS A 130 12.41 -0.71 10.26
C LYS A 130 10.95 -0.86 10.69
N ASP A 131 10.08 -1.37 9.82
CA ASP A 131 8.69 -1.60 10.14
C ASP A 131 8.57 -2.71 11.21
N MET A 132 7.68 -2.52 12.18
CA MET A 132 7.35 -3.57 13.13
C MET A 132 6.28 -4.47 12.53
N LYS A 133 6.52 -5.78 12.51
CA LYS A 133 5.63 -6.76 11.88
C LYS A 133 5.42 -7.96 12.81
N TRP A 134 4.17 -8.34 13.02
CA TRP A 134 3.81 -9.56 13.71
C TRP A 134 2.51 -10.13 13.13
N ARG A 135 2.13 -11.31 13.61
CA ARG A 135 0.94 -12.02 13.15
C ARG A 135 -0.07 -12.16 14.28
N TYR A 136 -1.34 -12.09 13.93
CA TYR A 136 -2.45 -12.28 14.84
C TYR A 136 -3.37 -13.38 14.30
N ASP A 137 -3.42 -14.51 15.01
CA ASP A 137 -4.28 -15.63 14.65
C ASP A 137 -5.69 -15.41 15.19
N CYS A 138 -6.69 -15.50 14.32
CA CYS A 138 -8.09 -15.37 14.68
C CYS A 138 -8.95 -16.40 13.93
N GLU A 139 -10.26 -16.37 14.18
CA GLU A 139 -11.23 -17.29 13.58
C GLU A 139 -11.37 -17.17 12.04
N TYR A 140 -10.85 -16.08 11.46
CA TYR A 140 -10.81 -15.80 10.02
C TYR A 140 -9.45 -16.14 9.37
N GLY A 141 -8.51 -16.69 10.15
CA GLY A 141 -7.14 -16.97 9.73
C GLY A 141 -6.14 -16.02 10.38
N THR A 142 -4.94 -15.94 9.80
CA THR A 142 -3.83 -15.15 10.35
C THR A 142 -3.78 -13.77 9.70
N LEU A 143 -4.07 -12.72 10.48
CA LEU A 143 -3.91 -11.34 10.06
C LEU A 143 -2.44 -10.91 10.21
N ASP A 144 -1.94 -10.14 9.24
CA ASP A 144 -0.61 -9.53 9.31
C ASP A 144 -0.74 -8.13 9.89
N ILE A 145 -0.01 -7.83 10.96
CA ILE A 145 -0.03 -6.51 11.59
C ILE A 145 1.30 -5.81 11.30
N THR A 146 1.22 -4.60 10.74
CA THR A 146 2.40 -3.78 10.43
C THR A 146 2.25 -2.37 10.99
N ILE A 147 3.23 -1.92 11.76
CA ILE A 147 3.42 -0.49 12.03
C ILE A 147 4.42 0.05 11.00
N ASN A 148 3.94 0.92 10.11
CA ASN A 148 4.74 1.49 9.05
C ASN A 148 5.66 2.59 9.59
N CYS A 149 6.93 2.26 9.79
CA CYS A 149 8.00 3.17 10.19
C CYS A 149 8.81 3.68 8.99
N SER A 150 8.58 3.12 7.79
CA SER A 150 9.32 3.47 6.57
C SER A 150 9.01 4.88 6.04
N LYS A 151 7.84 5.43 6.37
CA LYS A 151 7.41 6.77 5.96
C LYS A 151 7.86 7.81 7.00
N PRO A 152 8.74 8.75 6.66
CA PRO A 152 9.21 9.75 7.61
C PRO A 152 8.09 10.72 8.01
N GLU A 153 8.10 11.13 9.28
CA GLU A 153 7.31 12.29 9.75
C GLU A 153 7.82 13.56 9.04
N LYS A 154 6.91 14.48 8.73
CA LYS A 154 7.27 15.74 8.05
C LYS A 154 7.92 16.70 9.04
N ASP A 155 9.10 17.23 8.72
CA ASP A 155 9.77 18.26 9.52
C ASP A 155 8.92 19.56 9.52
N PRO A 156 8.74 20.24 10.67
CA PRO A 156 8.03 21.52 10.73
C PRO A 156 8.56 22.58 9.75
N ARG A 157 9.87 22.59 9.47
CA ARG A 157 10.51 23.47 8.49
C ARG A 157 10.09 23.11 7.06
N ASP A 158 9.95 21.82 6.76
CA ASP A 158 9.44 21.35 5.46
C ASP A 158 7.95 21.73 5.28
N ILE A 159 7.15 21.65 6.35
CA ILE A 159 5.75 22.10 6.34
C ILE A 159 5.66 23.60 6.08
N ALA A 160 6.51 24.40 6.73
CA ALA A 160 6.54 25.86 6.51
C ALA A 160 7.00 26.21 5.08
N ALA A 161 8.03 25.54 4.57
CA ALA A 161 8.51 25.73 3.21
C ALA A 161 7.44 25.37 2.16
N ALA A 162 6.72 24.26 2.38
CA ALA A 162 5.63 23.81 1.52
C ALA A 162 4.49 24.84 1.40
N ARG A 163 4.14 25.54 2.50
CA ARG A 163 3.08 26.57 2.49
C ARG A 163 3.41 27.77 1.61
N ASN A 164 4.70 28.05 1.44
CA ASN A 164 5.20 29.19 0.66
C ASN A 164 5.46 28.86 -0.81
N GLN A 165 5.38 27.57 -1.21
CA GLN A 165 5.57 27.17 -2.60
C GLN A 165 4.29 27.41 -3.41
N LYS A 166 4.45 27.94 -4.62
CA LYS A 166 3.36 27.97 -5.60
C LYS A 166 2.98 26.52 -5.95
N ALA A 167 1.69 26.26 -6.06
CA ALA A 167 1.21 24.96 -6.54
C ALA A 167 1.82 24.68 -7.92
N SER A 168 2.59 23.58 -8.02
CA SER A 168 3.07 23.10 -9.32
C SER A 168 1.93 22.35 -10.02
N ALA A 169 1.79 22.58 -11.33
CA ALA A 169 0.87 21.81 -12.17
C ALA A 169 1.53 20.55 -12.75
N TYR A 170 2.84 20.35 -12.52
CA TYR A 170 3.62 19.27 -13.11
C TYR A 170 4.56 18.62 -12.07
N PRO A 171 4.56 17.27 -11.95
CA PRO A 171 3.55 16.34 -12.47
C PRO A 171 2.17 16.60 -11.82
N LYS A 172 1.08 16.29 -12.53
CA LYS A 172 -0.28 16.57 -12.02
C LYS A 172 -0.63 15.79 -10.76
N CYS A 173 -0.08 14.59 -10.57
CA CYS A 173 -0.15 13.81 -9.33
C CYS A 173 1.06 12.89 -9.22
N GLN A 174 1.14 12.10 -8.15
CA GLN A 174 2.28 11.21 -7.85
C GLN A 174 2.33 9.93 -8.70
N LEU A 175 1.29 9.65 -9.48
CA LEU A 175 1.19 8.47 -10.35
C LEU A 175 1.38 8.81 -11.84
N CYS A 176 1.31 10.09 -12.21
CA CYS A 176 1.52 10.54 -13.58
C CYS A 176 2.87 10.01 -14.16
N PRO A 177 2.91 9.45 -15.39
CA PRO A 177 4.15 8.98 -16.02
C PRO A 177 5.29 10.01 -16.01
N GLU A 178 4.94 11.29 -16.03
CA GLU A 178 5.82 12.46 -15.93
C GLU A 178 6.68 12.49 -14.65
N ASN A 179 6.35 11.66 -13.66
CA ASN A 179 7.18 11.46 -12.47
C ASN A 179 8.49 10.73 -12.78
N ALA A 180 8.56 9.89 -13.81
CA ALA A 180 9.79 9.15 -14.13
C ALA A 180 10.93 10.13 -14.44
N GLY A 181 11.95 10.19 -13.58
CA GLY A 181 13.05 11.14 -13.73
C GLY A 181 12.83 12.49 -13.02
N PHE A 182 11.69 12.71 -12.35
CA PHE A 182 11.35 14.01 -11.77
C PHE A 182 12.17 14.31 -10.49
N PRO A 183 12.81 15.48 -10.37
CA PRO A 183 13.65 15.84 -9.20
C PRO A 183 12.87 16.06 -7.91
N GLY A 184 11.55 16.25 -7.97
CA GLY A 184 10.75 16.55 -6.79
C GLY A 184 10.95 17.98 -6.28
N HIS A 185 10.19 18.33 -5.24
CA HIS A 185 10.26 19.56 -4.47
C HIS A 185 9.58 19.34 -3.10
N ALA A 186 9.43 20.37 -2.27
CA ALA A 186 8.97 20.23 -0.88
C ALA A 186 7.57 19.57 -0.72
N THR A 187 6.73 19.64 -1.75
CA THR A 187 5.37 19.09 -1.73
C THR A 187 5.18 17.90 -2.65
N HIS A 188 6.20 17.52 -3.44
CA HIS A 188 6.11 16.44 -4.42
C HIS A 188 7.40 15.62 -4.41
N PRO A 189 7.35 14.31 -4.17
CA PRO A 189 8.55 13.54 -3.90
C PRO A 189 9.43 13.38 -5.16
N ALA A 190 10.75 13.22 -4.95
CA ALA A 190 11.67 12.90 -6.02
C ALA A 190 11.42 11.48 -6.56
N ARG A 191 11.63 11.34 -7.87
CA ARG A 191 11.40 10.12 -8.66
C ARG A 191 12.46 9.98 -9.76
N GLN A 192 13.65 10.54 -9.55
CA GLN A 192 14.76 10.47 -10.51
C GLN A 192 15.23 9.04 -10.77
N ASN A 193 15.05 8.17 -9.79
CA ASN A 193 15.37 6.74 -9.85
C ASN A 193 14.16 5.84 -10.18
N LEU A 194 13.01 6.40 -10.58
CA LEU A 194 11.82 5.65 -10.99
C LEU A 194 11.82 5.40 -12.50
N ARG A 195 11.57 4.15 -12.91
CA ARG A 195 11.41 3.72 -14.31
C ARG A 195 10.23 2.76 -14.45
N PRO A 196 8.98 3.25 -14.60
CA PRO A 196 7.81 2.41 -14.74
C PRO A 196 7.86 1.57 -16.02
N VAL A 197 7.28 0.37 -15.99
CA VAL A 197 7.22 -0.53 -17.14
C VAL A 197 5.84 -0.43 -17.80
N PRO A 198 5.73 -0.24 -19.12
CA PRO A 198 4.45 -0.11 -19.81
C PRO A 198 3.78 -1.47 -20.05
N LEU A 199 2.46 -1.48 -19.99
CA LEU A 199 1.59 -2.61 -20.31
C LEU A 199 0.29 -2.09 -20.97
N THR A 200 -0.44 -2.99 -21.62
CA THR A 200 -1.75 -2.67 -22.22
C THR A 200 -2.85 -3.26 -21.36
N VAL A 201 -3.82 -2.45 -20.95
CA VAL A 201 -4.97 -2.88 -20.14
C VAL A 201 -6.23 -2.30 -20.77
N ASN A 202 -7.18 -3.17 -21.11
CA ASN A 202 -8.43 -2.84 -21.79
C ASN A 202 -8.23 -1.96 -23.04
N GLY A 203 -7.20 -2.27 -23.83
CA GLY A 203 -6.84 -1.52 -25.04
C GLY A 203 -6.17 -0.16 -24.82
N GLU A 204 -5.90 0.24 -23.57
CA GLU A 204 -5.25 1.50 -23.23
C GLU A 204 -3.81 1.30 -22.71
N GLY A 205 -3.01 2.36 -22.76
CA GLY A 205 -1.65 2.39 -22.20
C GLY A 205 -1.66 2.57 -20.69
N TRP A 206 -0.98 1.67 -19.99
CA TRP A 206 -0.82 1.66 -18.54
C TRP A 206 0.64 1.44 -18.17
N GLN A 207 0.99 1.72 -16.92
CA GLN A 207 2.33 1.49 -16.40
C GLN A 207 2.28 0.79 -15.04
N ILE A 208 3.30 -0.03 -14.77
CA ILE A 208 3.51 -0.68 -13.48
C ILE A 208 4.78 -0.16 -12.81
N GLN A 209 4.66 0.15 -11.53
CA GLN A 209 5.78 0.46 -10.63
C GLN A 209 5.58 -0.21 -9.28
N TYR A 210 6.67 -0.46 -8.56
CA TYR A 210 6.57 -0.85 -7.16
C TYR A 210 6.26 0.34 -6.25
N SER A 211 5.62 0.07 -5.12
CA SER A 211 5.46 1.04 -4.05
C SER A 211 6.82 1.28 -3.38
N PRO A 212 7.27 2.54 -3.23
CA PRO A 212 8.56 2.83 -2.60
C PRO A 212 8.59 2.46 -1.10
N TYR A 213 7.41 2.31 -0.48
CA TYR A 213 7.23 1.99 0.94
C TYR A 213 6.87 0.51 1.20
N GLY A 214 6.63 -0.28 0.15
CA GLY A 214 6.33 -1.73 0.17
C GLY A 214 5.73 -2.33 1.46
N TYR A 215 4.41 -2.52 1.51
CA TYR A 215 3.74 -3.13 2.66
C TYR A 215 3.88 -4.66 2.72
N TYR A 216 3.95 -5.28 1.55
CA TYR A 216 4.11 -6.71 1.35
C TYR A 216 5.03 -6.97 0.16
N ASN A 217 5.42 -8.24 -0.03
CA ASN A 217 6.32 -8.63 -1.11
C ASN A 217 5.79 -8.18 -2.48
N GLU A 218 6.63 -7.46 -3.22
CA GLU A 218 6.31 -6.96 -4.55
C GLU A 218 5.03 -6.11 -4.63
N HIS A 219 4.68 -5.36 -3.57
CA HIS A 219 3.57 -4.40 -3.61
C HIS A 219 3.74 -3.41 -4.77
N CYS A 220 2.88 -3.53 -5.78
CA CYS A 220 2.92 -2.74 -7.00
C CYS A 220 1.68 -1.87 -7.18
N ILE A 221 1.83 -0.86 -8.04
CA ILE A 221 0.79 0.06 -8.47
C ILE A 221 0.76 -0.01 -9.99
N VAL A 222 -0.41 -0.35 -10.54
CA VAL A 222 -0.67 -0.38 -11.99
C VAL A 222 -1.57 0.80 -12.29
N PHE A 223 -1.11 1.78 -13.06
CA PHE A 223 -1.80 3.06 -13.23
C PHE A 223 -1.97 3.43 -14.71
N ASN A 224 -3.08 4.12 -15.03
CA ASN A 224 -3.39 4.54 -16.39
C ASN A 224 -2.37 5.61 -16.81
N GLU A 225 -1.90 5.63 -18.06
CA GLU A 225 -1.02 6.73 -18.50
C GLU A 225 -1.76 8.07 -18.54
N LYS A 226 -3.07 8.04 -18.77
CA LYS A 226 -3.93 9.23 -18.72
C LYS A 226 -4.27 9.54 -17.26
N HIS A 227 -4.13 10.80 -16.88
CA HIS A 227 -4.63 11.31 -15.61
C HIS A 227 -6.15 11.47 -15.68
N ILE A 228 -6.87 10.36 -15.47
CA ILE A 228 -8.33 10.31 -15.39
C ILE A 228 -8.77 9.80 -14.03
N PRO A 229 -9.90 10.28 -13.47
CA PRO A 229 -10.41 9.77 -12.22
C PRO A 229 -10.71 8.28 -12.27
N MET A 230 -10.46 7.62 -11.15
CA MET A 230 -10.78 6.23 -10.94
C MET A 230 -12.29 5.99 -10.97
N LYS A 231 -12.73 4.86 -11.56
CA LYS A 231 -14.13 4.45 -11.59
C LYS A 231 -14.25 2.95 -11.39
N ILE A 232 -15.25 2.53 -10.61
CA ILE A 232 -15.67 1.14 -10.53
C ILE A 232 -16.91 0.99 -11.42
N ASP A 233 -16.72 0.52 -12.64
CA ASP A 233 -17.80 0.22 -13.59
C ASP A 233 -17.55 -1.15 -14.23
N ARG A 234 -18.37 -1.57 -15.20
CA ARG A 234 -18.18 -2.84 -15.90
C ARG A 234 -16.74 -3.04 -16.38
N SER A 235 -16.08 -2.00 -16.89
CA SER A 235 -14.72 -2.11 -17.45
C SER A 235 -13.66 -2.46 -16.40
N VAL A 236 -13.94 -2.23 -15.11
CA VAL A 236 -12.98 -2.55 -14.04
C VAL A 236 -12.63 -4.02 -14.03
N PHE A 237 -13.58 -4.91 -14.31
CA PHE A 237 -13.33 -6.36 -14.28
C PHE A 237 -12.44 -6.80 -15.43
N ASP A 238 -12.66 -6.28 -16.65
CA ASP A 238 -11.77 -6.56 -17.78
C ASP A 238 -10.36 -6.01 -17.53
N LYS A 239 -10.25 -4.80 -16.95
CA LYS A 239 -8.96 -4.20 -16.57
C LYS A 239 -8.21 -5.06 -15.56
N LEU A 240 -8.88 -5.52 -14.49
CA LEU A 240 -8.27 -6.40 -13.49
C LEU A 240 -7.86 -7.74 -14.11
N PHE A 241 -8.69 -8.31 -15.00
CA PHE A 241 -8.40 -9.57 -15.68
C PHE A 241 -7.24 -9.49 -16.67
N ASP A 242 -7.13 -8.41 -17.44
CA ASP A 242 -5.97 -8.16 -18.30
C ASP A 242 -4.67 -8.08 -17.49
N ILE A 243 -4.71 -7.50 -16.29
CA ILE A 243 -3.53 -7.42 -15.41
C ILE A 243 -3.13 -8.80 -14.89
N ILE A 244 -4.07 -9.65 -14.47
CA ILE A 244 -3.73 -11.01 -14.00
C ILE A 244 -3.46 -11.99 -15.14
N ASP A 245 -3.86 -11.68 -16.37
CA ASP A 245 -3.39 -12.40 -17.56
C ASP A 245 -1.93 -12.04 -17.86
N TYR A 246 -1.58 -10.77 -17.69
CA TYR A 246 -0.20 -10.30 -17.81
C TYR A 246 0.70 -10.81 -16.66
N LEU A 247 0.19 -10.83 -15.42
CA LEU A 247 0.91 -11.25 -14.22
C LEU A 247 0.11 -12.31 -13.43
N PRO A 248 0.09 -13.57 -13.89
CA PRO A 248 -0.77 -14.61 -13.32
C PRO A 248 -0.41 -15.03 -11.90
N HIS A 249 0.80 -14.75 -11.44
CA HIS A 249 1.24 -14.99 -10.06
C HIS A 249 0.88 -13.84 -9.10
N TYR A 250 0.28 -12.75 -9.60
CA TYR A 250 -0.11 -11.60 -8.79
C TYR A 250 -1.60 -11.62 -8.47
N MET A 251 -1.93 -11.01 -7.33
CA MET A 251 -3.26 -10.45 -7.12
C MET A 251 -3.27 -8.99 -7.55
N VAL A 252 -4.44 -8.49 -7.95
CA VAL A 252 -4.67 -7.07 -8.24
C VAL A 252 -6.04 -6.67 -7.73
N GLY A 253 -6.13 -5.49 -7.15
CA GLY A 253 -7.39 -4.98 -6.63
C GLY A 253 -7.49 -3.47 -6.75
N SER A 254 -8.72 -3.02 -6.58
CA SER A 254 -9.11 -1.64 -6.71
C SER A 254 -9.64 -1.14 -5.38
N ASN A 255 -9.23 0.04 -4.93
CA ASN A 255 -9.97 0.72 -3.86
C ASN A 255 -11.37 1.09 -4.35
N ALA A 256 -12.31 1.29 -3.43
CA ALA A 256 -13.61 1.86 -3.75
C ALA A 256 -13.49 3.27 -4.36
N ASP A 257 -14.38 3.61 -5.31
CA ASP A 257 -14.43 4.91 -6.00
C ASP A 257 -15.24 5.98 -5.25
N LEU A 258 -15.91 5.61 -4.17
CA LEU A 258 -16.62 6.54 -3.30
C LEU A 258 -15.72 7.09 -2.18
N PRO A 259 -15.94 8.34 -1.74
CA PRO A 259 -15.21 8.90 -0.60
C PRO A 259 -15.49 8.08 0.67
N ILE A 260 -14.65 8.25 1.70
CA ILE A 260 -14.74 7.58 3.03
C ILE A 260 -14.39 6.08 3.00
N VAL A 261 -14.87 5.33 2.02
CA VAL A 261 -14.65 3.87 1.93
C VAL A 261 -13.48 3.45 1.04
N GLY A 262 -12.72 4.41 0.51
CA GLY A 262 -11.67 4.21 -0.48
C GLY A 262 -10.30 4.79 -0.12
N GLY A 263 -9.35 4.57 -1.03
CA GLY A 263 -7.94 4.93 -0.91
C GLY A 263 -7.65 6.41 -1.19
N SER A 264 -6.40 6.82 -0.93
CA SER A 264 -6.01 8.25 -0.86
C SER A 264 -5.91 8.99 -2.20
N ILE A 265 -5.99 8.31 -3.35
CA ILE A 265 -5.80 8.92 -4.69
C ILE A 265 -6.95 8.50 -5.61
N LEU A 266 -8.05 9.25 -5.62
CA LEU A 266 -9.18 8.99 -6.52
C LEU A 266 -9.07 9.74 -7.86
N SER A 267 -8.16 10.71 -7.95
CA SER A 267 -8.01 11.60 -9.12
C SER A 267 -7.31 10.93 -10.31
N HIS A 268 -6.61 9.82 -10.08
CA HIS A 268 -5.89 9.08 -11.11
C HIS A 268 -6.17 7.59 -10.96
N GLU A 269 -6.79 7.01 -11.99
CA GLU A 269 -7.12 5.61 -12.08
C GLU A 269 -5.87 4.72 -11.93
N HIS A 270 -5.92 3.85 -10.93
CA HIS A 270 -4.87 2.89 -10.63
C HIS A 270 -5.43 1.69 -9.84
N PHE A 271 -4.67 0.60 -9.89
CA PHE A 271 -4.88 -0.61 -9.12
C PHE A 271 -3.65 -0.90 -8.28
N GLN A 272 -3.84 -1.64 -7.20
CA GLN A 272 -2.75 -2.12 -6.34
C GLN A 272 -2.67 -3.63 -6.46
N GLY A 273 -1.46 -4.18 -6.51
CA GLY A 273 -1.25 -5.61 -6.68
C GLY A 273 0.07 -6.09 -6.10
N GLY A 274 0.43 -7.33 -6.41
CA GLY A 274 1.74 -7.90 -6.09
C GLY A 274 1.71 -9.41 -5.87
N GLY A 275 2.91 -9.98 -5.73
CA GLY A 275 3.13 -11.40 -5.50
C GLY A 275 2.99 -11.79 -4.03
N TYR A 276 1.77 -11.67 -3.48
CA TYR A 276 1.47 -11.96 -2.08
C TYR A 276 0.08 -12.58 -1.89
N THR A 277 -0.03 -13.56 -0.98
CA THR A 277 -1.29 -14.24 -0.67
C THR A 277 -1.79 -13.84 0.71
N PHE A 278 -2.73 -12.91 0.73
CA PHE A 278 -3.38 -12.40 1.94
C PHE A 278 -4.28 -13.44 2.63
N ALA A 279 -4.60 -13.17 3.90
CA ALA A 279 -5.50 -13.99 4.71
C ALA A 279 -6.87 -14.19 4.03
N MET A 280 -7.47 -13.12 3.51
CA MET A 280 -8.77 -13.18 2.81
C MET A 280 -8.73 -14.10 1.59
N ALA A 281 -7.62 -14.16 0.85
CA ALA A 281 -7.49 -15.04 -0.32
C ALA A 281 -7.56 -16.53 0.08
N LYS A 282 -7.08 -16.87 1.28
CA LYS A 282 -7.12 -18.23 1.85
C LYS A 282 -8.44 -18.54 2.56
N ALA A 283 -9.25 -17.53 2.86
CA ALA A 283 -10.51 -17.71 3.58
C ALA A 283 -11.47 -18.62 2.77
N PRO A 284 -12.13 -19.58 3.42
CA PRO A 284 -13.06 -20.47 2.75
C PRO A 284 -14.38 -19.76 2.43
N VAL A 285 -15.07 -20.26 1.42
CA VAL A 285 -16.50 -19.99 1.23
C VAL A 285 -17.27 -20.71 2.32
N GLU A 286 -18.05 -19.99 3.12
CA GLU A 286 -18.90 -20.58 4.17
C GLU A 286 -20.34 -20.81 3.72
N THR A 287 -20.86 -19.95 2.85
CA THR A 287 -22.23 -20.06 2.33
C THR A 287 -22.20 -20.02 0.81
N PRO A 288 -22.14 -21.18 0.14
CA PRO A 288 -22.20 -21.25 -1.32
C PRO A 288 -23.61 -20.91 -1.82
N PHE A 289 -23.69 -20.30 -3.00
CA PHE A 289 -24.95 -20.08 -3.69
C PHE A 289 -24.76 -20.10 -5.21
N SER A 290 -25.85 -20.32 -5.95
CA SER A 290 -25.86 -20.24 -7.41
C SER A 290 -26.41 -18.90 -7.86
N ILE A 291 -25.95 -18.43 -9.02
CA ILE A 291 -26.54 -17.31 -9.74
C ILE A 291 -27.05 -17.87 -11.07
N PRO A 292 -28.36 -18.13 -11.24
CA PRO A 292 -28.93 -18.83 -12.39
C PRO A 292 -28.56 -18.25 -13.77
N ALA A 293 -28.36 -16.93 -13.86
CA ALA A 293 -27.89 -16.27 -15.08
C ALA A 293 -26.46 -16.67 -15.48
N TYR A 294 -25.67 -17.19 -14.54
CA TYR A 294 -24.26 -17.54 -14.69
C TYR A 294 -23.98 -18.97 -14.18
N PRO A 295 -24.49 -20.03 -14.85
CA PRO A 295 -24.41 -21.40 -14.37
C PRO A 295 -22.99 -21.96 -14.25
N ASN A 296 -22.02 -21.33 -14.94
CA ASN A 296 -20.59 -21.70 -14.91
C ASN A 296 -19.76 -20.87 -13.92
N VAL A 297 -20.41 -20.02 -13.12
CA VAL A 297 -19.77 -19.21 -12.08
C VAL A 297 -20.08 -19.81 -10.71
N GLU A 298 -19.04 -20.20 -9.99
CA GLU A 298 -19.15 -20.57 -8.58
C GLU A 298 -19.22 -19.30 -7.74
N ALA A 299 -20.21 -19.19 -6.85
CA ALA A 299 -20.40 -18.03 -6.00
C ALA A 299 -20.59 -18.42 -4.53
N GLY A 300 -20.17 -17.56 -3.61
CA GLY A 300 -20.41 -17.77 -2.20
C GLY A 300 -19.96 -16.63 -1.30
N ILE A 301 -20.52 -16.60 -0.09
CA ILE A 301 -20.09 -15.70 0.98
C ILE A 301 -18.83 -16.29 1.63
N LEU A 302 -17.80 -15.45 1.82
CA LEU A 302 -16.58 -15.85 2.52
C LEU A 302 -16.75 -15.83 4.03
N LYS A 303 -16.05 -16.76 4.70
CA LYS A 303 -15.79 -16.67 6.14
C LYS A 303 -14.77 -15.55 6.40
N TRP A 304 -15.23 -14.31 6.42
CA TRP A 304 -14.42 -13.11 6.57
C TRP A 304 -15.17 -12.07 7.45
N PRO A 305 -14.48 -11.21 8.23
CA PRO A 305 -15.15 -10.24 9.10
C PRO A 305 -15.91 -9.15 8.30
N MET A 306 -15.48 -8.88 7.07
CA MET A 306 -16.19 -8.00 6.14
C MET A 306 -17.14 -8.78 5.23
N SER A 307 -18.11 -8.08 4.64
CA SER A 307 -19.10 -8.66 3.73
C SER A 307 -18.51 -8.87 2.34
N VAL A 308 -18.15 -10.12 2.03
CA VAL A 308 -17.48 -10.48 0.77
C VAL A 308 -18.23 -11.56 0.03
N ILE A 309 -18.50 -11.31 -1.25
CA ILE A 309 -18.94 -12.33 -2.21
C ILE A 309 -17.72 -12.73 -3.03
N ARG A 310 -17.35 -14.01 -2.99
CA ARG A 310 -16.37 -14.59 -3.91
C ARG A 310 -17.09 -15.20 -5.09
N VAL A 311 -16.62 -14.88 -6.29
CA VAL A 311 -17.03 -15.53 -7.53
C VAL A 311 -15.81 -16.09 -8.26
N SER A 312 -15.96 -17.24 -8.91
CA SER A 312 -14.89 -17.82 -9.72
C SER A 312 -15.41 -18.56 -10.94
N SER A 313 -14.62 -18.56 -12.02
CA SER A 313 -14.92 -19.31 -13.25
C SER A 313 -13.66 -19.48 -14.09
N THR A 314 -13.65 -20.47 -14.98
CA THR A 314 -12.64 -20.58 -16.05
C THR A 314 -12.95 -19.63 -17.21
N ASP A 315 -14.19 -19.16 -17.34
CA ASP A 315 -14.62 -18.18 -18.35
C ASP A 315 -14.55 -16.75 -17.79
N ARG A 316 -13.53 -16.00 -18.21
CA ARG A 316 -13.35 -14.60 -17.77
C ARG A 316 -14.49 -13.68 -18.19
N HIS A 317 -15.13 -13.92 -19.34
CA HIS A 317 -16.18 -13.05 -19.83
C HIS A 317 -17.46 -13.23 -19.01
N GLN A 318 -17.88 -14.48 -18.79
CA GLN A 318 -19.02 -14.76 -17.89
C GLN A 318 -18.76 -14.28 -16.46
N LEU A 319 -17.52 -14.43 -15.95
CA LEU A 319 -17.17 -13.92 -14.62
C LEU A 319 -17.27 -12.39 -14.55
N ALA A 320 -16.78 -11.68 -15.56
CA ALA A 320 -16.82 -10.22 -15.60
C ALA A 320 -18.27 -9.67 -15.65
N GLU A 321 -19.15 -10.30 -16.43
CA GLU A 321 -20.59 -9.98 -16.44
C GLU A 321 -21.23 -10.25 -15.08
N CYS A 322 -20.96 -11.41 -14.47
CA CYS A 322 -21.45 -11.75 -13.13
C CYS A 322 -21.03 -10.73 -12.07
N CYS A 323 -19.74 -10.36 -12.05
CA CYS A 323 -19.25 -9.33 -11.13
C CYS A 323 -19.95 -7.98 -11.34
N ASN A 324 -20.22 -7.61 -12.59
CA ASN A 324 -20.92 -6.37 -12.91
C ASN A 324 -22.39 -6.40 -12.50
N ASP A 325 -23.09 -7.51 -12.70
CA ASP A 325 -24.47 -7.64 -12.26
C ASP A 325 -24.58 -7.53 -10.73
N ILE A 326 -23.64 -8.14 -9.99
CA ILE A 326 -23.54 -7.98 -8.53
C ILE A 326 -23.30 -6.51 -8.18
N LEU A 327 -22.36 -5.83 -8.84
CA LEU A 327 -22.07 -4.42 -8.62
C LEU A 327 -23.30 -3.52 -8.88
N VAL A 328 -24.00 -3.72 -10.00
CA VAL A 328 -25.18 -2.94 -10.39
C VAL A 328 -26.32 -3.16 -9.39
N LYS A 329 -26.60 -4.43 -9.03
CA LYS A 329 -27.60 -4.76 -8.02
C LYS A 329 -27.24 -4.16 -6.67
N TRP A 330 -25.99 -4.25 -6.23
CA TRP A 330 -25.52 -3.66 -4.98
C TRP A 330 -25.70 -2.14 -4.96
N ARG A 331 -25.32 -1.46 -6.06
CA ARG A 331 -25.47 0.00 -6.18
C ARG A 331 -26.90 0.47 -6.04
N ALA A 332 -27.87 -0.31 -6.53
CA ALA A 332 -29.28 0.00 -6.44
C ALA A 332 -29.97 -0.51 -5.16
N TYR A 333 -29.28 -1.30 -4.33
CA TYR A 333 -29.87 -1.99 -3.20
C TYR A 333 -30.05 -1.07 -1.98
N SER A 334 -31.23 -1.09 -1.38
CA SER A 334 -31.50 -0.47 -0.08
C SER A 334 -32.18 -1.48 0.84
N ASP A 335 -31.78 -1.45 2.11
CA ASP A 335 -32.37 -2.23 3.19
C ASP A 335 -32.28 -1.39 4.47
N GLU A 336 -33.35 -0.65 4.75
CA GLU A 336 -33.44 0.24 5.90
C GLU A 336 -33.23 -0.49 7.23
N SER A 337 -33.63 -1.77 7.30
CA SER A 337 -33.46 -2.58 8.52
C SER A 337 -32.00 -2.90 8.83
N ALA A 338 -31.13 -2.84 7.81
CA ALA A 338 -29.68 -2.97 7.93
C ALA A 338 -28.95 -1.60 7.84
N PHE A 339 -29.70 -0.49 7.83
CA PHE A 339 -29.17 0.86 7.60
C PHE A 339 -28.40 1.00 6.28
N ILE A 340 -28.84 0.30 5.24
CA ILE A 340 -28.24 0.34 3.90
C ILE A 340 -29.15 1.17 3.00
N PHE A 341 -28.60 2.22 2.42
CA PHE A 341 -29.29 3.07 1.47
C PHE A 341 -28.44 3.14 0.21
N ALA A 342 -29.06 2.93 -0.95
CA ALA A 342 -28.39 3.08 -2.24
C ALA A 342 -27.97 4.54 -2.48
N GLU A 343 -28.86 5.47 -2.10
CA GLU A 343 -28.72 6.91 -2.30
C GLU A 343 -29.47 7.67 -1.21
N THR A 344 -28.91 8.78 -0.73
CA THR A 344 -29.62 9.80 0.06
C THR A 344 -29.31 11.17 -0.49
N ASP A 345 -30.31 12.05 -0.64
CA ASP A 345 -30.15 13.42 -1.17
C ASP A 345 -29.37 13.51 -2.51
N GLY A 346 -29.50 12.50 -3.39
CA GLY A 346 -28.77 12.43 -4.66
C GLY A 346 -27.32 11.96 -4.54
N VAL A 347 -26.86 11.56 -3.36
CA VAL A 347 -25.51 11.03 -3.08
C VAL A 347 -25.55 9.50 -3.04
N PRO A 348 -24.89 8.79 -3.98
CA PRO A 348 -24.83 7.34 -3.96
C PRO A 348 -23.90 6.84 -2.85
N HIS A 349 -24.26 5.72 -2.21
CA HIS A 349 -23.51 5.18 -1.08
C HIS A 349 -22.88 3.82 -1.29
N ASN A 350 -23.47 2.97 -2.13
CA ASN A 350 -23.00 1.61 -2.33
C ASN A 350 -21.92 1.53 -3.41
N THR A 351 -20.83 0.80 -3.11
CA THR A 351 -19.79 0.43 -4.08
C THR A 351 -19.09 -0.84 -3.62
N ILE A 352 -18.06 -1.28 -4.33
CA ILE A 352 -17.26 -2.45 -3.97
C ILE A 352 -15.78 -2.13 -3.96
N THR A 353 -15.01 -2.95 -3.25
CA THR A 353 -13.58 -3.15 -3.47
C THR A 353 -13.43 -4.49 -4.19
N PRO A 354 -13.18 -4.52 -5.52
CA PRO A 354 -12.94 -5.74 -6.26
C PRO A 354 -11.47 -6.15 -6.18
N ILE A 355 -11.23 -7.45 -5.96
CA ILE A 355 -9.91 -8.07 -5.95
C ILE A 355 -9.92 -9.28 -6.87
N ALA A 356 -9.02 -9.32 -7.85
CA ALA A 356 -8.88 -10.42 -8.80
C ALA A 356 -7.54 -11.13 -8.62
N ARG A 357 -7.54 -12.44 -8.89
CA ARG A 357 -6.34 -13.28 -8.95
C ARG A 357 -6.61 -14.53 -9.78
N ARG A 358 -5.54 -15.22 -10.17
CA ARG A 358 -5.61 -16.59 -10.69
C ARG A 358 -5.58 -17.58 -9.53
N ASN A 359 -6.48 -18.56 -9.55
CA ASN A 359 -6.48 -19.68 -8.63
C ASN A 359 -6.50 -20.97 -9.46
N GLY A 360 -5.31 -21.48 -9.77
CA GLY A 360 -5.15 -22.56 -10.76
C GLY A 360 -5.58 -22.10 -12.16
N ASP A 361 -6.53 -22.81 -12.76
CA ASP A 361 -7.09 -22.51 -14.07
C ASP A 361 -8.25 -21.49 -14.03
N LYS A 362 -8.78 -21.19 -12.84
CA LYS A 362 -9.88 -20.24 -12.65
C LYS A 362 -9.39 -18.81 -12.44
N TYR A 363 -10.21 -17.89 -12.93
CA TYR A 363 -10.25 -16.51 -12.45
C TYR A 363 -11.08 -16.49 -11.16
N GLU A 364 -10.59 -15.80 -10.14
CA GLU A 364 -11.28 -15.63 -8.87
C GLU A 364 -11.37 -14.15 -8.55
N CYS A 365 -12.57 -13.67 -8.22
CA CYS A 365 -12.82 -12.29 -7.84
C CYS A 365 -13.55 -12.21 -6.49
N ASP A 366 -12.96 -11.49 -5.55
CA ASP A 366 -13.61 -11.10 -4.30
C ASP A 366 -14.23 -9.71 -4.46
N LEU A 367 -15.53 -9.62 -4.21
CA LEU A 367 -16.31 -8.39 -4.23
C LEU A 367 -16.64 -8.02 -2.79
N VAL A 368 -15.82 -7.15 -2.19
CA VAL A 368 -16.09 -6.65 -0.83
C VAL A 368 -17.11 -5.52 -0.92
N LEU A 369 -18.29 -5.72 -0.34
CA LEU A 369 -19.35 -4.73 -0.33
C LEU A 369 -18.97 -3.56 0.58
N ARG A 370 -19.10 -2.33 0.08
CA ARG A 370 -18.81 -1.09 0.79
C ARG A 370 -20.00 -0.15 0.75
N ASN A 371 -20.18 0.62 1.81
CA ASN A 371 -21.16 1.70 1.88
C ASN A 371 -20.58 2.90 2.64
N ASN A 372 -20.69 4.10 2.06
CA ASN A 372 -20.07 5.32 2.62
C ASN A 372 -21.02 6.23 3.41
N ILE A 373 -22.21 5.75 3.77
CA ILE A 373 -23.20 6.55 4.48
C ILE A 373 -22.64 7.05 5.82
N THR A 374 -22.98 8.29 6.14
CA THR A 374 -22.57 8.96 7.39
C THR A 374 -23.80 9.41 8.16
N THR A 375 -23.63 9.59 9.46
CA THR A 375 -24.59 10.24 10.35
C THR A 375 -23.86 11.31 11.16
N GLU A 376 -24.59 12.15 11.90
CA GLU A 376 -23.97 13.17 12.77
C GLU A 376 -23.03 12.56 13.82
N ASP A 377 -23.40 11.41 14.39
CA ASP A 377 -22.60 10.66 15.35
C ASP A 377 -21.50 9.79 14.69
N ARG A 378 -21.64 9.51 13.38
CA ARG A 378 -20.69 8.72 12.56
C ARG A 378 -20.19 9.52 11.34
N PRO A 379 -19.48 10.63 11.52
CA PRO A 379 -19.04 11.49 10.40
C PRO A 379 -17.96 10.84 9.53
N LEU A 380 -17.29 9.80 10.03
CA LEU A 380 -16.34 9.00 9.26
C LEU A 380 -16.97 7.78 8.59
N GLY A 381 -18.30 7.64 8.66
CA GLY A 381 -19.03 6.50 8.09
C GLY A 381 -19.63 5.59 9.16
N VAL A 382 -20.83 5.09 8.87
CA VAL A 382 -21.50 4.06 9.67
C VAL A 382 -20.71 2.75 9.61
N PHE A 383 -20.22 2.38 8.42
CA PHE A 383 -19.40 1.19 8.17
C PHE A 383 -17.90 1.51 8.17
N HIS A 384 -17.46 2.21 9.22
CA HIS A 384 -16.07 2.58 9.51
C HIS A 384 -15.76 2.21 10.97
N PRO A 385 -14.50 2.04 11.39
CA PRO A 385 -14.18 1.82 12.81
C PRO A 385 -14.80 2.86 13.74
N LYS A 386 -15.39 2.37 14.83
CA LYS A 386 -15.98 3.23 15.87
C LYS A 386 -14.91 4.08 16.58
N PRO A 387 -15.30 5.24 17.15
CA PRO A 387 -14.38 6.14 17.84
C PRO A 387 -13.50 5.45 18.90
N SER A 388 -14.02 4.44 19.59
CA SER A 388 -13.26 3.70 20.60
C SER A 388 -12.11 2.87 20.03
N LEU A 389 -12.00 2.68 18.71
CA LEU A 389 -10.89 1.97 18.05
C LEU A 389 -9.87 2.94 17.42
N HIS A 390 -10.17 4.24 17.39
CA HIS A 390 -9.34 5.26 16.70
C HIS A 390 -7.97 5.46 17.35
N HIS A 391 -7.79 5.01 18.59
CA HIS A 391 -6.49 5.01 19.24
C HIS A 391 -5.48 4.09 18.54
N ILE A 392 -5.92 3.00 17.88
CA ILE A 392 -5.07 2.17 17.00
C ILE A 392 -5.24 2.57 15.53
N LYS A 393 -6.48 2.57 15.03
CA LYS A 393 -6.76 2.76 13.60
C LYS A 393 -7.94 3.71 13.40
N LYS A 394 -7.63 4.92 12.96
CA LYS A 394 -8.62 5.95 12.64
C LYS A 394 -8.85 6.12 11.14
N GLU A 395 -7.81 5.87 10.33
CA GLU A 395 -7.85 6.11 8.89
C GLU A 395 -8.77 5.11 8.18
N ASN A 396 -9.19 5.46 6.97
CA ASN A 396 -10.03 4.61 6.12
C ASN A 396 -9.42 3.22 5.91
N ILE A 397 -10.29 2.22 5.81
CA ILE A 397 -9.93 0.83 5.55
C ILE A 397 -9.78 0.63 4.03
N GLY A 398 -8.54 0.67 3.56
CA GLY A 398 -8.19 0.53 2.16
C GLY A 398 -8.11 -0.94 1.72
N LEU A 399 -7.78 -1.15 0.44
CA LEU A 399 -7.66 -2.48 -0.16
C LEU A 399 -6.78 -3.44 0.67
N ILE A 400 -5.65 -2.96 1.19
CA ILE A 400 -4.68 -3.81 1.89
C ILE A 400 -5.25 -4.30 3.22
N GLU A 401 -5.88 -3.39 3.98
CA GLU A 401 -6.53 -3.72 5.24
C GLU A 401 -7.72 -4.67 5.04
N VAL A 402 -8.54 -4.43 4.02
CA VAL A 402 -9.68 -5.30 3.65
C VAL A 402 -9.24 -6.77 3.50
N MET A 403 -8.05 -6.99 2.95
CA MET A 403 -7.52 -8.34 2.71
C MET A 403 -6.87 -8.98 3.94
N GLY A 404 -6.71 -8.24 5.05
CA GLY A 404 -6.21 -8.74 6.33
C GLY A 404 -4.80 -8.32 6.70
N LEU A 405 -4.24 -7.27 6.08
CA LEU A 405 -2.95 -6.69 6.49
C LEU A 405 -3.15 -5.29 7.07
N ALA A 406 -2.91 -5.11 8.36
CA ALA A 406 -3.00 -3.82 9.02
C ALA A 406 -1.82 -2.91 8.65
N VAL A 407 -2.11 -1.74 8.08
CA VAL A 407 -1.12 -0.66 7.94
C VAL A 407 -1.41 0.39 9.01
N LEU A 408 -0.68 0.27 10.12
CA LEU A 408 -0.82 1.09 11.32
C LEU A 408 0.17 2.27 11.30
N PRO A 409 -0.20 3.42 11.91
CA PRO A 409 0.62 4.63 11.88
C PRO A 409 1.91 4.49 12.71
N SER A 410 3.00 5.10 12.21
CA SER A 410 4.34 5.06 12.84
C SER A 410 4.36 5.46 14.32
N ARG A 411 3.47 6.37 14.75
CA ARG A 411 3.36 6.81 16.16
C ARG A 411 3.21 5.65 17.14
N LEU A 412 2.51 4.59 16.73
CA LEU A 412 2.26 3.42 17.58
C LEU A 412 3.56 2.70 17.97
N SER A 413 4.62 2.78 17.16
CA SER A 413 5.92 2.18 17.53
C SER A 413 6.48 2.79 18.82
N LYS A 414 6.38 4.12 18.96
CA LYS A 414 6.80 4.87 20.16
C LYS A 414 5.81 4.66 21.29
N GLU A 415 4.51 4.79 21.00
CA GLU A 415 3.44 4.63 21.99
C GLU A 415 3.45 3.23 22.60
N MET A 416 3.73 2.17 21.85
CA MET A 416 3.83 0.81 22.40
C MET A 416 4.93 0.67 23.47
N VAL A 417 6.10 1.28 23.25
CA VAL A 417 7.20 1.27 24.24
C VAL A 417 6.80 2.04 25.49
N MET A 418 6.14 3.19 25.31
CA MET A 418 5.66 4.00 26.43
C MET A 418 4.54 3.30 27.21
N LEU A 419 3.59 2.66 26.51
CA LEU A 419 2.50 1.88 27.09
C LEU A 419 3.02 0.75 27.95
N GLU A 420 3.95 -0.05 27.41
CA GLU A 420 4.58 -1.15 28.14
C GLU A 420 5.15 -0.66 29.47
N LYS A 421 5.98 0.39 29.44
CA LYS A 421 6.59 0.96 30.64
C LYS A 421 5.54 1.50 31.64
N ALA A 422 4.62 2.31 31.16
CA ALA A 422 3.66 3.00 32.02
C ALA A 422 2.65 2.02 32.67
N MET A 423 2.21 1.00 31.92
CA MET A 423 1.32 -0.05 32.44
C MET A 423 2.04 -0.93 33.48
N LEU A 424 3.31 -1.29 33.26
CA LEU A 424 4.11 -2.03 34.25
C LEU A 424 4.36 -1.22 35.53
N GLY A 425 4.53 0.10 35.39
CA GLY A 425 4.74 1.02 36.51
C GLY A 425 3.46 1.36 37.28
N GLY A 426 2.28 0.97 36.79
CA GLY A 426 0.99 1.38 37.37
C GLY A 426 0.72 2.89 37.24
N GLU A 427 1.29 3.54 36.22
CA GLU A 427 1.12 4.97 35.97
C GLU A 427 -0.29 5.29 35.43
N ASP A 428 -0.83 6.47 35.75
CA ASP A 428 -2.08 6.94 35.15
C ASP A 428 -1.82 7.48 33.74
N LEU A 429 -2.21 6.71 32.72
CA LEU A 429 -2.02 7.06 31.32
C LEU A 429 -2.74 8.35 30.91
N ARG A 430 -3.76 8.80 31.65
CA ARG A 430 -4.45 10.07 31.37
C ARG A 430 -3.55 11.28 31.66
N GLY A 431 -2.50 11.10 32.47
CA GLY A 431 -1.48 12.10 32.72
C GLY A 431 -0.39 12.18 31.65
N ILE A 432 -0.37 11.24 30.69
CA ILE A 432 0.65 11.14 29.64
C ILE A 432 -0.01 11.52 28.30
N PRO A 433 0.26 12.71 27.74
CA PRO A 433 -0.44 13.22 26.55
C PRO A 433 -0.44 12.24 25.36
N GLU A 434 0.67 11.56 25.13
CA GLU A 434 0.85 10.57 24.05
C GLU A 434 0.03 9.30 24.26
N LEU A 435 -0.27 8.95 25.52
CA LEU A 435 -0.97 7.71 25.87
C LEU A 435 -2.42 7.92 26.29
N THR A 436 -2.86 9.17 26.39
CA THR A 436 -4.20 9.51 26.89
C THR A 436 -5.30 8.82 26.08
N CYS A 437 -5.14 8.71 24.76
CA CYS A 437 -6.11 8.03 23.89
C CYS A 437 -6.17 6.51 24.09
N HIS A 438 -5.19 5.92 24.76
CA HIS A 438 -5.11 4.49 25.05
C HIS A 438 -5.60 4.12 26.45
N ALA A 439 -5.88 5.10 27.33
CA ALA A 439 -6.06 4.88 28.76
C ALA A 439 -7.19 3.89 29.10
N GLU A 440 -8.36 4.03 28.46
CA GLU A 440 -9.50 3.13 28.70
C GLU A 440 -9.18 1.71 28.21
N TRP A 441 -8.67 1.59 26.98
CA TRP A 441 -8.26 0.31 26.41
C TRP A 441 -7.19 -0.39 27.26
N ALA A 442 -6.19 0.34 27.75
CA ALA A 442 -5.12 -0.21 28.59
C ALA A 442 -5.66 -0.76 29.92
N ALA A 443 -6.65 -0.09 30.53
CA ALA A 443 -7.31 -0.60 31.73
C ALA A 443 -8.06 -1.91 31.44
N ASP A 444 -8.76 -1.99 30.31
CA ASP A 444 -9.44 -3.22 29.86
C ASP A 444 -8.45 -4.35 29.54
N VAL A 445 -7.26 -4.02 29.01
CA VAL A 445 -6.18 -4.99 28.78
C VAL A 445 -5.67 -5.56 30.11
N LEU A 446 -5.36 -4.72 31.10
CA LEU A 446 -4.90 -5.18 32.42
C LEU A 446 -5.97 -6.03 33.14
N ALA A 447 -7.25 -5.70 32.97
CA ALA A 447 -8.34 -6.48 33.54
C ALA A 447 -8.46 -7.88 32.90
N ARG A 448 -8.20 -8.01 31.60
CA ARG A 448 -8.27 -9.28 30.86
C ARG A 448 -7.00 -10.12 30.98
N HIS A 449 -5.86 -9.48 31.23
CA HIS A 449 -4.55 -10.10 31.33
C HIS A 449 -3.93 -9.90 32.72
N PRO A 450 -4.40 -10.62 33.76
CA PRO A 450 -3.80 -10.56 35.09
C PRO A 450 -2.33 -11.03 35.12
N GLU A 451 -1.87 -11.74 34.08
CA GLU A 451 -0.50 -12.15 33.85
C GLU A 451 0.41 -11.08 33.23
N PHE A 452 -0.09 -9.85 33.05
CA PHE A 452 0.69 -8.74 32.47
C PHE A 452 1.91 -8.41 33.35
N SER A 453 3.10 -8.61 32.79
CA SER A 453 4.39 -8.48 33.49
C SER A 453 5.50 -8.13 32.50
N GLU A 454 6.70 -7.82 32.99
CA GLU A 454 7.84 -7.48 32.12
C GLU A 454 8.15 -8.55 31.06
N GLY A 455 7.91 -9.83 31.38
CA GLY A 455 8.14 -10.93 30.43
C GLY A 455 7.01 -11.17 29.43
N THR A 456 5.82 -10.58 29.63
CA THR A 456 4.61 -10.85 28.83
C THR A 456 4.01 -9.60 28.18
N ALA A 457 4.36 -8.40 28.65
CA ALA A 457 3.74 -7.13 28.26
C ALA A 457 3.79 -6.88 26.75
N ARG A 458 4.98 -7.00 26.13
CA ARG A 458 5.14 -6.81 24.69
C ARG A 458 4.21 -7.71 23.87
N GLY A 459 4.22 -9.01 24.17
CA GLY A 459 3.40 -9.99 23.46
C GLY A 459 1.90 -9.75 23.65
N ILE A 460 1.46 -9.39 24.87
CA ILE A 460 0.05 -9.05 25.14
C ILE A 460 -0.37 -7.82 24.34
N LEU A 461 0.43 -6.75 24.34
CA LEU A 461 0.12 -5.55 23.55
C LEU A 461 0.03 -5.84 22.05
N GLU A 462 0.92 -6.67 21.51
CA GLU A 462 0.86 -7.11 20.10
C GLU A 462 -0.43 -7.89 19.79
N GLN A 463 -0.82 -8.82 20.67
CA GLN A 463 -2.07 -9.57 20.52
C GLN A 463 -3.29 -8.66 20.62
N GLU A 464 -3.28 -7.71 21.55
CA GLU A 464 -4.39 -6.79 21.78
C GLU A 464 -4.56 -5.78 20.65
N ILE A 465 -3.46 -5.31 20.04
CA ILE A 465 -3.52 -4.50 18.82
C ILE A 465 -4.08 -5.33 17.66
N GLY A 466 -3.69 -6.60 17.54
CA GLY A 466 -4.26 -7.52 16.56
C GLY A 466 -5.76 -7.71 16.73
N ARG A 467 -6.22 -7.89 17.96
CA ARG A 467 -7.64 -7.97 18.33
C ARG A 467 -8.41 -6.69 17.98
N VAL A 468 -7.86 -5.51 18.28
CA VAL A 468 -8.45 -4.22 17.89
C VAL A 468 -8.53 -4.08 16.37
N PHE A 469 -7.53 -4.56 15.62
CA PHE A 469 -7.58 -4.55 14.16
C PHE A 469 -8.64 -5.51 13.60
N LEU A 470 -8.89 -6.66 14.25
CA LEU A 470 -10.01 -7.51 13.89
C LEU A 470 -11.35 -6.77 14.09
N GLU A 471 -11.56 -6.14 15.24
CA GLU A 471 -12.77 -5.33 15.50
C GLU A 471 -12.94 -4.21 14.46
N VAL A 472 -11.84 -3.59 14.02
CA VAL A 472 -11.82 -2.59 12.95
C VAL A 472 -12.40 -3.16 11.64
N LEU A 473 -12.06 -4.39 11.27
CA LEU A 473 -12.59 -5.03 10.07
C LEU A 473 -14.08 -5.39 10.23
N GLU A 474 -14.49 -5.85 11.41
CA GLU A 474 -15.89 -6.16 11.72
C GLU A 474 -16.77 -4.89 11.72
N ASP A 475 -16.26 -3.77 12.22
CA ASP A 475 -16.91 -2.46 12.16
C ASP A 475 -17.02 -1.96 10.72
N ALA A 476 -16.02 -2.23 9.87
CA ALA A 476 -16.03 -1.85 8.46
C ALA A 476 -16.91 -2.76 7.58
N GLY A 477 -17.27 -3.95 8.04
CA GLY A 477 -18.21 -4.84 7.35
C GLY A 477 -19.62 -4.25 7.29
N VAL A 478 -20.23 -4.24 6.11
CA VAL A 478 -21.59 -3.71 5.90
C VAL A 478 -22.62 -4.56 6.64
N TYR A 479 -22.60 -5.87 6.40
CA TYR A 479 -23.35 -6.85 7.14
C TYR A 479 -22.52 -7.39 8.29
N LYS A 480 -23.02 -7.21 9.52
CA LYS A 480 -22.37 -7.70 10.73
C LYS A 480 -22.43 -9.22 10.81
N ARG A 481 -21.47 -9.82 11.53
CA ARG A 481 -21.38 -11.27 11.75
C ARG A 481 -22.39 -11.80 12.78
N THR A 482 -23.46 -11.05 13.06
CA THR A 482 -24.59 -11.48 13.92
C THR A 482 -25.64 -12.23 13.11
N PRO A 483 -26.56 -12.99 13.73
CA PRO A 483 -27.65 -13.65 13.01
C PRO A 483 -28.48 -12.70 12.14
N GLU A 484 -28.75 -11.48 12.63
CA GLU A 484 -29.52 -10.46 11.91
C GLU A 484 -28.75 -9.92 10.70
N GLY A 485 -27.45 -9.67 10.87
CA GLY A 485 -26.59 -9.21 9.79
C GLY A 485 -26.41 -10.26 8.70
N GLN A 486 -26.27 -11.54 9.07
CA GLN A 486 -26.21 -12.65 8.11
C GLN A 486 -27.53 -12.83 7.36
N ALA A 487 -28.67 -12.73 8.06
CA ALA A 487 -29.98 -12.75 7.41
C ALA A 487 -30.14 -11.58 6.44
N ALA A 488 -29.65 -10.38 6.79
CA ALA A 488 -29.64 -9.22 5.91
C ALA A 488 -28.75 -9.41 4.69
N PHE A 489 -27.57 -10.00 4.85
CA PHE A 489 -26.69 -10.33 3.72
C PHE A 489 -27.36 -11.32 2.78
N MET A 490 -28.03 -12.33 3.32
CA MET A 490 -28.78 -13.29 2.52
C MET A 490 -29.93 -12.65 1.73
N ARG A 491 -30.63 -11.64 2.26
CA ARG A 491 -31.63 -10.89 1.49
C ARG A 491 -31.03 -10.21 0.26
N PHE A 492 -29.84 -9.62 0.39
CA PHE A 492 -29.13 -9.08 -0.76
C PHE A 492 -28.71 -10.17 -1.74
N VAL A 493 -28.15 -11.29 -1.25
CA VAL A 493 -27.80 -12.44 -2.11
C VAL A 493 -29.02 -12.97 -2.87
N ASP A 494 -30.19 -13.05 -2.24
CA ASP A 494 -31.43 -13.46 -2.88
C ASP A 494 -31.89 -12.49 -3.98
N SER A 495 -31.51 -11.20 -3.89
CA SER A 495 -31.73 -10.24 -4.98
C SER A 495 -30.77 -10.46 -6.17
N VAL A 496 -29.60 -11.07 -5.92
CA VAL A 496 -28.58 -11.42 -6.93
C VAL A 496 -28.92 -12.73 -7.64
N ARG A 497 -29.51 -13.69 -6.92
CA ARG A 497 -29.99 -14.97 -7.43
C ARG A 497 -31.05 -14.85 -8.53
#